data_AF-A0A7S1S5K6-F1
#
_entry.id   AF-A0A7S1S5K6-F1
#
_cell.length_a   1.000
_cell.length_b   1.000
_cell.length_c   1.000
_cell.angle_alpha   90.00
_cell.angle_beta   90.00
_cell.angle_gamma   90.00
#
_symmetry.space_group_name_H-M   'P 1'
#
loop_
_entity.id
_entity.type
_entity.pdbx_description
1 polymer ?
#
loop_
_entity_poly.entity_id
_entity_poly.type
_entity_poly.pdbx_seq_one_letter_code
_entity_poly.pdbx_strand_id
1 'polypeptide(L)'
;VDWEESWELGARYVQRGRLLDAVCDLVAEIRAAQLLVPALATMCEECDVEFFLVLPRIIWLRFLAEPAHLGELLKSLLPHRFAEPKDAAAEVRLPVWDAELEAFVQKFHCARQQLVAAQTAGASGQMQAEAQRRALEVLTRRVVRGAAEGEAGGVEPAAAVEGLMHELESWSIELQRHCPEDWNQCSAILVRCLTGGAHRQKQAAFRV
;
A
#
# COMPACT_ATOMS: atom_id res chain seq x y z
N VAL A 1 1.77 11.28 -25.73
CA VAL A 1 2.67 10.76 -24.68
C VAL A 1 4.05 11.17 -25.10
N ASP A 2 4.74 11.94 -24.26
CA ASP A 2 6.13 12.27 -24.51
C ASP A 2 6.95 10.95 -24.42
N TRP A 3 7.66 10.65 -25.50
CA TRP A 3 8.42 9.41 -25.60
C TRP A 3 9.64 9.46 -24.67
N GLU A 4 10.14 10.66 -24.36
CA GLU A 4 11.24 10.90 -23.43
C GLU A 4 10.81 10.57 -22.00
N GLU A 5 9.68 11.12 -21.54
CA GLU A 5 9.08 10.77 -20.24
C GLU A 5 8.82 9.26 -20.11
N SER A 6 8.32 8.63 -21.17
CA SER A 6 8.08 7.17 -21.18
C SER A 6 9.37 6.36 -21.05
N TRP A 7 10.45 6.85 -21.65
CA TRP A 7 11.77 6.23 -21.56
C TRP A 7 12.35 6.34 -20.15
N GLU A 8 12.28 7.52 -19.53
CA GLU A 8 12.74 7.75 -18.16
C GLU A 8 11.99 6.89 -17.14
N LEU A 9 10.66 6.80 -17.26
CA LEU A 9 9.85 5.90 -16.44
C LEU A 9 10.24 4.43 -16.62
N GLY A 10 10.50 4.01 -17.87
CA GLY A 10 11.01 2.68 -18.16
C GLY A 10 12.37 2.40 -17.52
N ALA A 11 13.31 3.34 -17.64
CA ALA A 11 14.62 3.23 -17.01
C ALA A 11 14.53 3.14 -15.48
N ARG A 12 13.61 3.92 -14.88
CA ARG A 12 13.43 3.94 -13.42
C ARG A 12 12.76 2.67 -12.90
N TYR A 13 11.60 2.30 -13.43
CA TYR A 13 10.73 1.27 -12.86
C TYR A 13 10.91 -0.11 -13.50
N VAL A 14 11.31 -0.21 -14.77
CA VAL A 14 11.40 -1.50 -15.47
C VAL A 14 12.80 -2.10 -15.41
N GLN A 15 13.85 -1.27 -15.51
CA GLN A 15 15.24 -1.77 -15.45
C GLN A 15 15.66 -2.19 -14.03
N ARG A 16 15.00 -1.66 -12.99
CA ARG A 16 15.25 -2.02 -11.59
C ARG A 16 14.29 -3.13 -11.16
N GLY A 17 14.72 -4.39 -11.30
CA GLY A 17 13.86 -5.57 -11.05
C GLY A 17 13.06 -5.52 -9.74
N ARG A 18 13.71 -5.18 -8.62
CA ARG A 18 13.01 -5.06 -7.31
C ARG A 18 11.91 -3.99 -7.30
N LEU A 19 12.11 -2.89 -8.01
CA LEU A 19 11.13 -1.82 -8.09
C LEU A 19 9.95 -2.22 -8.98
N LEU A 20 10.22 -2.94 -10.07
CA LEU A 20 9.19 -3.53 -10.91
C LEU A 20 8.34 -4.53 -10.12
N ASP A 21 8.97 -5.43 -9.39
CA ASP A 21 8.30 -6.44 -8.56
C ASP A 21 7.41 -5.75 -7.50
N ALA A 22 7.94 -4.74 -6.81
CA ALA A 22 7.19 -3.94 -5.84
C ALA A 22 5.95 -3.26 -6.45
N VAL A 23 6.06 -2.71 -7.67
CA VAL A 23 4.92 -2.10 -8.38
C VAL A 23 3.90 -3.16 -8.80
N CYS A 24 4.34 -4.31 -9.31
CA CYS A 24 3.47 -5.42 -9.67
C CYS A 24 2.68 -5.94 -8.47
N ASP A 25 3.35 -6.15 -7.34
CA ASP A 25 2.74 -6.58 -6.09
C ASP A 25 1.72 -5.56 -5.58
N LEU A 26 2.06 -4.27 -5.63
CA LEU A 26 1.15 -3.20 -5.23
C LEU A 26 -0.09 -3.12 -6.13
N VAL A 27 0.05 -3.33 -7.44
CA VAL A 27 -1.11 -3.43 -8.36
C VAL A 27 -1.99 -4.63 -8.00
N ALA A 28 -1.41 -5.77 -7.67
CA ALA A 28 -2.16 -6.94 -7.22
C ALA A 28 -2.89 -6.66 -5.90
N GLU A 29 -2.23 -6.00 -4.94
CA GLU A 29 -2.80 -5.60 -3.66
C GLU A 29 -3.96 -4.62 -3.83
N ILE A 30 -3.82 -3.59 -4.68
CA ILE A 30 -4.90 -2.63 -4.95
C ILE A 30 -6.10 -3.34 -5.59
N ARG A 31 -5.86 -4.30 -6.50
CA ARG A 31 -6.95 -5.11 -7.07
C ARG A 31 -7.64 -5.98 -6.03
N ALA A 32 -6.89 -6.57 -5.10
CA ALA A 32 -7.48 -7.30 -3.96
C ALA A 32 -8.32 -6.36 -3.08
N ALA A 33 -7.84 -5.15 -2.81
CA ALA A 33 -8.59 -4.12 -2.10
C ALA A 33 -9.86 -3.68 -2.84
N GLN A 34 -9.84 -3.59 -4.17
CA GLN A 34 -11.02 -3.31 -5.00
C GLN A 34 -12.08 -4.41 -4.90
N LEU A 35 -11.68 -5.69 -4.76
CA LEU A 35 -12.62 -6.79 -4.51
C LEU A 35 -13.22 -6.72 -3.11
N LEU A 36 -12.44 -6.28 -2.11
CA LEU A 36 -12.91 -6.14 -0.73
C LEU A 36 -13.82 -4.91 -0.55
N VAL A 37 -13.50 -3.81 -1.22
CA VAL A 37 -14.21 -2.53 -1.14
C VAL A 37 -14.51 -2.03 -2.56
N PRO A 38 -15.68 -2.37 -3.13
CA PRO A 38 -16.03 -2.02 -4.51
C PRO A 38 -16.01 -0.52 -4.81
N ALA A 39 -16.23 0.34 -3.80
CA ALA A 39 -16.09 1.79 -3.95
C ALA A 39 -14.70 2.21 -4.46
N LEU A 40 -13.64 1.45 -4.13
CA LEU A 40 -12.29 1.69 -4.66
C LEU A 40 -12.17 1.41 -6.15
N ALA A 41 -12.94 0.44 -6.67
CA ALA A 41 -12.98 0.19 -8.10
C ALA A 41 -13.63 1.38 -8.83
N THR A 42 -14.76 1.89 -8.30
CA THR A 42 -15.41 3.09 -8.81
C THR A 42 -14.47 4.30 -8.80
N MET A 43 -13.81 4.57 -7.66
CA MET A 43 -12.82 5.65 -7.55
C MET A 43 -11.70 5.53 -8.60
N CYS A 44 -11.23 4.32 -8.87
CA CYS A 44 -10.18 4.07 -9.86
C CYS A 44 -10.68 4.23 -11.31
N GLU A 45 -11.92 3.84 -11.61
CA GLU A 45 -12.52 3.97 -12.95
C GLU A 45 -12.84 5.43 -13.29
N GLU A 46 -13.29 6.20 -12.30
CA GLU A 46 -13.68 7.60 -12.43
C GLU A 46 -12.50 8.56 -12.27
N CYS A 47 -11.31 8.05 -11.92
CA CYS A 47 -10.14 8.85 -11.53
C CYS A 47 -10.48 9.87 -10.43
N ASP A 48 -11.25 9.41 -9.42
CA ASP A 48 -11.68 10.24 -8.29
C ASP A 48 -10.47 10.80 -7.54
N VAL A 49 -10.56 12.04 -7.06
CA VAL A 49 -9.53 12.67 -6.24
C VAL A 49 -9.30 11.90 -4.93
N GLU A 50 -10.33 11.26 -4.38
CA GLU A 50 -10.24 10.41 -3.19
C GLU A 50 -9.35 9.18 -3.46
N PHE A 51 -9.28 8.69 -4.71
CA PHE A 51 -8.37 7.60 -5.07
C PHE A 51 -6.91 7.95 -4.76
N PHE A 52 -6.51 9.19 -5.04
CA PHE A 52 -5.16 9.68 -4.78
C PHE A 52 -4.86 9.87 -3.29
N LEU A 53 -5.89 10.01 -2.46
CA LEU A 53 -5.75 10.00 -0.99
C LEU A 53 -5.67 8.59 -0.43
N VAL A 54 -6.31 7.61 -1.06
CA VAL A 54 -6.31 6.20 -0.62
C VAL A 54 -5.05 5.46 -1.04
N LEU A 55 -4.53 5.69 -2.25
CA LEU A 55 -3.31 5.04 -2.76
C LEU A 55 -2.12 5.07 -1.79
N PRO A 56 -1.68 6.22 -1.25
CA PRO A 56 -0.52 6.27 -0.36
C PRO A 56 -0.77 5.52 0.95
N ARG A 57 -2.02 5.45 1.43
CA ARG A 57 -2.39 4.65 2.61
C ARG A 57 -2.28 3.14 2.32
N ILE A 58 -2.70 2.68 1.13
CA ILE A 58 -2.55 1.27 0.71
C ILE A 58 -1.07 0.90 0.59
N ILE A 59 -0.25 1.78 0.01
CA ILE A 59 1.21 1.60 -0.11
C ILE A 59 1.82 1.40 1.28
N TRP A 60 1.50 2.28 2.23
CA TRP A 60 1.97 2.15 3.60
C TRP A 60 1.47 0.87 4.26
N LEU A 61 0.19 0.52 4.13
CA LEU A 61 -0.34 -0.71 4.69
C LEU A 61 0.39 -1.95 4.16
N ARG A 62 0.68 -1.98 2.85
CA ARG A 62 1.47 -3.05 2.21
C ARG A 62 2.90 -3.09 2.73
N PHE A 63 3.57 -1.95 2.87
CA PHE A 63 4.91 -1.87 3.45
C PHE A 63 4.93 -2.36 4.90
N LEU A 64 3.99 -1.93 5.73
CA LEU A 64 3.92 -2.34 7.14
C LEU A 64 3.68 -3.86 7.29
N ALA A 65 2.93 -4.46 6.36
CA ALA A 65 2.73 -5.90 6.32
C ALA A 65 4.01 -6.64 5.91
N GLU A 66 4.72 -6.14 4.88
CA GLU A 66 5.89 -6.78 4.29
C GLU A 66 6.98 -5.77 3.87
N PRO A 67 7.79 -5.26 4.83
CA PRO A 67 8.75 -4.19 4.56
C PRO A 67 9.82 -4.55 3.53
N ALA A 68 10.18 -5.83 3.46
CA ALA A 68 11.22 -6.32 2.54
C ALA A 68 10.83 -6.18 1.06
N HIS A 69 9.53 -6.27 0.74
CA HIS A 69 9.04 -6.22 -0.65
C HIS A 69 8.87 -4.79 -1.15
N LEU A 70 8.39 -3.87 -0.30
CA LEU A 70 8.09 -2.49 -0.69
C LEU A 70 9.19 -1.49 -0.31
N GLY A 71 10.24 -1.93 0.40
CA GLY A 71 11.29 -1.05 0.92
C GLY A 71 12.03 -0.24 -0.14
N GLU A 72 12.38 -0.85 -1.28
CA GLU A 72 13.04 -0.11 -2.39
C GLU A 72 12.12 0.95 -3.01
N LEU A 73 10.82 0.66 -3.13
CA LEU A 73 9.84 1.63 -3.63
C LEU A 73 9.71 2.80 -2.66
N LEU A 74 9.49 2.53 -1.36
CA LEU A 74 9.37 3.60 -0.37
C LEU A 74 10.66 4.38 -0.20
N LYS A 75 11.82 3.75 -0.26
CA LYS A 75 13.11 4.45 -0.24
C LYS A 75 13.26 5.40 -1.42
N SER A 76 12.70 5.07 -2.57
CA SER A 76 12.70 5.97 -3.73
C SER A 76 11.74 7.15 -3.59
N LEU A 77 10.73 7.07 -2.71
CA LEU A 77 9.72 8.12 -2.48
C LEU A 77 10.02 8.95 -1.23
N LEU A 78 10.70 8.36 -0.23
CA LEU A 78 11.00 8.95 1.08
C LEU A 78 12.44 8.63 1.50
N PRO A 79 13.45 9.06 0.74
CA PRO A 79 14.84 8.69 0.98
C PRO A 79 15.33 9.05 2.39
N HIS A 80 14.83 10.14 2.99
CA HIS A 80 15.23 10.58 4.33
C HIS A 80 14.81 9.64 5.47
N ARG A 81 13.82 8.76 5.24
CA ARG A 81 13.37 7.76 6.21
C ARG A 81 14.24 6.52 6.25
N PHE A 82 15.13 6.37 5.26
CA PHE A 82 16.02 5.23 5.12
C PHE A 82 17.47 5.69 5.28
N ALA A 83 18.21 5.01 6.14
CA ALA A 83 19.60 5.36 6.37
C ALA A 83 20.44 5.07 5.11
N GLU A 84 21.33 6.00 4.78
CA GLU A 84 22.37 5.73 3.79
C GLU A 84 23.39 4.75 4.37
N PRO A 85 23.72 3.65 3.66
CA PRO A 85 24.76 2.74 4.11
C PRO A 85 26.10 3.49 4.14
N LYS A 86 26.64 3.70 5.35
CA LYS A 86 27.95 4.35 5.54
C LYS A 86 29.13 3.51 5.01
N ASP A 87 28.92 2.21 4.85
CA ASP A 87 29.94 1.27 4.36
C ASP A 87 29.43 0.54 3.12
N ALA A 88 30.06 0.80 1.96
CA ALA A 88 29.72 0.21 0.67
C ALA A 88 30.03 -1.30 0.56
N ALA A 89 30.63 -1.91 1.59
CA ALA A 89 31.23 -3.25 1.51
C ALA A 89 30.36 -4.41 2.05
N ALA A 90 29.12 -4.16 2.48
CA ALA A 90 28.27 -5.20 3.06
C ALA A 90 27.14 -5.62 2.10
N GLU A 91 27.32 -6.78 1.47
CA GLU A 91 26.30 -7.46 0.67
C GLU A 91 25.10 -7.87 1.56
N VAL A 92 23.90 -7.50 1.11
CA VAL A 92 22.59 -7.93 1.63
C VAL A 92 22.33 -7.61 3.11
N ARG A 93 22.21 -6.31 3.44
CA ARG A 93 21.61 -5.89 4.72
C ARG A 93 20.13 -5.58 4.54
N LEU A 94 19.34 -5.91 5.57
CA LEU A 94 17.96 -5.44 5.69
C LEU A 94 17.92 -3.91 5.59
N PRO A 95 16.82 -3.32 5.08
CA PRO A 95 16.69 -1.88 5.05
C PRO A 95 16.83 -1.34 6.48
N VAL A 96 17.71 -0.36 6.67
CA VAL A 96 17.81 0.37 7.93
C VAL A 96 16.98 1.63 7.78
N TRP A 97 15.98 1.81 8.62
CA TRP A 97 15.14 3.00 8.66
C TRP A 97 15.25 3.71 10.02
N ASP A 98 14.73 4.92 10.10
CA ASP A 98 14.78 5.73 11.32
C ASP A 98 13.89 5.17 12.46
N ALA A 99 14.07 5.71 13.67
CA ALA A 99 13.34 5.25 14.84
C ALA A 99 11.82 5.55 14.77
N GLU A 100 11.41 6.56 13.99
CA GLU A 100 10.01 6.94 13.85
C GLU A 100 9.27 5.91 12.98
N LEU A 101 9.90 5.51 11.87
CA LEU A 101 9.38 4.45 11.00
C LEU A 101 9.36 3.10 11.72
N GLU A 102 10.37 2.79 12.53
CA GLU A 102 10.36 1.59 13.36
C GLU A 102 9.18 1.60 14.34
N ALA A 103 8.95 2.72 15.04
CA ALA A 103 7.81 2.86 15.95
C ALA A 103 6.47 2.66 15.22
N PHE A 104 6.35 3.15 13.99
CA PHE A 104 5.16 2.98 13.17
C PHE A 104 4.92 1.51 12.76
N VAL A 105 5.98 0.78 12.37
CA VAL A 105 5.93 -0.67 12.11
C VAL A 105 5.47 -1.43 13.36
N GLN A 106 6.01 -1.10 14.54
CA GLN A 106 5.59 -1.72 15.79
C GLN A 106 4.11 -1.43 16.13
N LYS A 107 3.64 -0.21 15.87
CA LYS A 107 2.23 0.16 16.05
C LYS A 107 1.30 -0.66 15.16
N PHE A 108 1.67 -0.86 13.90
CA PHE A 108 0.94 -1.75 12.99
C PHE A 108 0.87 -3.18 13.51
N HIS A 109 2.00 -3.74 13.94
CA HIS A 109 2.03 -5.11 14.48
C HIS A 109 1.16 -5.24 15.73
N CYS A 110 1.20 -4.26 16.64
CA CYS A 110 0.35 -4.22 17.83
C CYS A 110 -1.15 -4.20 17.45
N ALA A 111 -1.57 -3.29 16.57
CA ALA A 111 -2.97 -3.20 16.12
C ALA A 111 -3.43 -4.50 15.45
N ARG A 112 -2.59 -5.09 14.58
CA ARG A 112 -2.89 -6.38 13.92
C ARG A 112 -3.02 -7.52 14.93
N GLN A 113 -2.13 -7.59 15.93
CA GLN A 113 -2.19 -8.62 16.97
C GLN A 113 -3.47 -8.51 17.81
N GLN A 114 -3.90 -7.29 18.14
CA GLN A 114 -5.15 -7.08 18.87
C GLN A 114 -6.37 -7.53 18.05
N LEU A 115 -6.40 -7.24 16.76
CA LEU A 115 -7.46 -7.73 15.85
C LEU A 115 -7.47 -9.26 15.78
N VAL A 116 -6.31 -9.90 15.67
CA VAL A 116 -6.20 -11.36 15.67
C VAL A 116 -6.68 -11.95 16.99
N ALA A 117 -6.22 -11.41 18.12
CA ALA A 117 -6.59 -11.89 19.45
C ALA A 117 -8.11 -11.80 19.70
N ALA A 118 -8.75 -10.71 19.25
CA ALA A 118 -10.20 -10.53 19.33
C ALA A 118 -10.96 -11.58 18.51
N GLN A 119 -10.42 -12.01 17.36
CA GLN A 119 -11.05 -13.01 16.48
C GLN A 119 -10.80 -14.45 16.93
N THR A 120 -9.72 -14.71 17.68
CA THR A 120 -9.32 -16.06 18.09
C THR A 120 -9.66 -16.41 19.53
N ALA A 121 -10.41 -15.55 20.25
CA ALA A 121 -10.84 -15.83 21.62
C ALA A 121 -11.72 -17.11 21.66
N GLY A 122 -11.09 -18.27 21.91
CA GLY A 122 -11.74 -19.59 21.95
C GLY A 122 -11.42 -20.56 20.79
N ALA A 123 -10.46 -20.22 19.93
CA ALA A 123 -10.15 -20.95 18.68
C ALA A 123 -8.84 -21.76 18.71
N SER A 124 -8.74 -22.81 17.88
CA SER A 124 -7.53 -23.66 17.71
C SER A 124 -6.55 -23.09 16.66
N GLY A 125 -5.32 -23.64 16.58
CA GLY A 125 -4.20 -23.07 15.80
C GLY A 125 -4.40 -22.86 14.29
N GLN A 126 -5.26 -23.66 13.61
CA GLN A 126 -5.58 -23.43 12.19
C GLN A 126 -6.31 -22.09 11.95
N MET A 127 -7.02 -21.58 12.96
CA MET A 127 -7.73 -20.30 12.86
C MET A 127 -6.79 -19.08 12.90
N GLN A 128 -5.51 -19.26 13.24
CA GLN A 128 -4.58 -18.13 13.37
C GLN A 128 -4.23 -17.50 12.01
N ALA A 129 -3.94 -18.30 10.98
CA ALA A 129 -3.63 -17.79 9.64
C ALA A 129 -4.84 -17.09 9.02
N GLU A 130 -6.03 -17.65 9.21
CA GLU A 130 -7.27 -17.03 8.74
C GLU A 130 -7.58 -15.74 9.49
N ALA A 131 -7.37 -15.70 10.82
CA ALA A 131 -7.53 -14.47 11.61
C ALA A 131 -6.53 -13.38 11.20
N GLN A 132 -5.28 -13.75 10.85
CA GLN A 132 -4.32 -12.80 10.30
C GLN A 132 -4.80 -12.19 8.97
N ARG A 133 -5.32 -13.02 8.07
CA ARG A 133 -5.90 -12.55 6.79
C ARG A 133 -7.08 -11.61 7.04
N ARG A 134 -8.03 -12.01 7.89
CA ARG A 134 -9.21 -11.19 8.25
C ARG A 134 -8.81 -9.88 8.92
N ALA A 135 -7.79 -9.88 9.78
CA ALA A 135 -7.25 -8.66 10.37
C ALA A 135 -6.73 -7.69 9.30
N LEU A 136 -6.00 -8.19 8.28
CA LEU A 136 -5.53 -7.36 7.18
C LEU A 136 -6.69 -6.85 6.31
N GLU A 137 -7.72 -7.68 6.07
CA GLU A 137 -8.93 -7.26 5.36
C GLU A 137 -9.64 -6.10 6.10
N VAL A 138 -9.75 -6.17 7.43
CA VAL A 138 -10.32 -5.08 8.26
C VAL A 138 -9.50 -3.79 8.11
N LEU A 139 -8.17 -3.88 8.22
CA LEU A 139 -7.30 -2.72 8.04
C LEU A 139 -7.41 -2.13 6.63
N THR A 140 -7.51 -2.99 5.60
CA THR A 140 -7.69 -2.57 4.20
C THR A 140 -9.02 -1.84 4.01
N ARG A 141 -10.12 -2.39 4.56
CA ARG A 141 -11.43 -1.72 4.53
C ARG A 141 -11.36 -0.33 5.18
N ARG A 142 -10.69 -0.24 6.33
CA ARG A 142 -10.53 1.02 7.07
C ARG A 142 -9.70 2.04 6.30
N VAL A 143 -8.62 1.61 5.64
CA VAL A 143 -7.78 2.47 4.79
C VAL A 143 -8.57 3.10 3.63
N VAL A 144 -9.45 2.32 3.00
CA VAL A 144 -10.24 2.77 1.85
C VAL A 144 -11.41 3.66 2.27
N ARG A 145 -12.19 3.25 3.28
CA ARG A 145 -13.41 3.97 3.70
C ARG A 145 -13.14 5.18 4.60
N GLY A 146 -11.96 5.24 5.22
CA GLY A 146 -11.62 6.26 6.20
C GLY A 146 -12.38 6.08 7.53
N ALA A 147 -12.28 7.11 8.39
CA ALA A 147 -12.74 7.05 9.78
C ALA A 147 -14.27 7.10 9.97
N ALA A 148 -14.99 7.71 9.02
CA ALA A 148 -16.35 8.19 9.21
C ALA A 148 -17.46 7.17 8.91
N GLU A 149 -17.18 6.12 8.13
CA GLU A 149 -18.17 5.08 7.84
C GLU A 149 -18.22 4.08 9.00
N GLY A 150 -19.02 4.40 10.02
CA GLY A 150 -19.34 3.48 11.11
C GLY A 150 -19.95 2.21 10.53
N GLU A 151 -19.25 1.07 10.67
CA GLU A 151 -19.82 -0.21 10.27
C GLU A 151 -21.03 -0.51 11.16
N ALA A 152 -22.23 -0.45 10.58
CA ALA A 152 -23.52 -0.62 11.27
C ALA A 152 -23.76 -2.02 11.89
N GLY A 153 -22.72 -2.77 12.20
CA GLY A 153 -22.80 -4.08 12.86
C GLY A 153 -21.45 -4.69 13.26
N GLY A 154 -20.36 -3.92 13.28
CA GLY A 154 -19.01 -4.41 13.57
C GLY A 154 -18.57 -4.11 15.00
N VAL A 155 -17.72 -4.99 15.56
CA VAL A 155 -16.97 -4.74 16.81
C VAL A 155 -16.28 -3.38 16.68
N GLU A 156 -16.58 -2.47 17.61
CA GLU A 156 -15.93 -1.15 17.69
C GLU A 156 -14.42 -1.32 17.50
N PRO A 157 -13.81 -0.60 16.54
CA PRO A 157 -12.39 -0.75 16.26
C PRO A 157 -11.62 -0.47 17.54
N ALA A 158 -10.77 -1.42 17.93
CA ALA A 158 -9.91 -1.25 19.10
C ALA A 158 -9.14 0.07 18.96
N ALA A 159 -8.98 0.82 20.05
CA ALA A 159 -8.30 2.12 20.05
C ALA A 159 -6.92 2.09 19.36
N ALA A 160 -6.26 0.93 19.31
CA ALA A 160 -5.02 0.74 18.57
C ALA A 160 -5.18 0.87 17.04
N VAL A 161 -6.29 0.39 16.46
CA VAL A 161 -6.59 0.52 15.03
C VAL A 161 -6.81 1.99 14.68
N GLU A 162 -7.61 2.71 15.47
CA GLU A 162 -7.83 4.15 15.24
C GLU A 162 -6.54 4.95 15.39
N GLY A 163 -5.74 4.66 16.43
CA GLY A 163 -4.42 5.25 16.59
C GLY A 163 -3.50 4.97 15.39
N LEU A 164 -3.53 3.75 14.84
CA LEU A 164 -2.77 3.41 13.64
C LEU A 164 -3.26 4.19 12.42
N MET A 165 -4.58 4.28 12.19
CA MET A 165 -5.15 5.00 11.04
C MET A 165 -4.83 6.49 11.06
N HIS A 166 -4.81 7.12 12.24
CA HIS A 166 -4.38 8.50 12.39
C HIS A 166 -2.91 8.72 12.03
N GLU A 167 -2.01 7.83 12.46
CA GLU A 167 -0.59 7.93 12.07
C GLU A 167 -0.40 7.64 10.58
N LEU A 168 -1.11 6.64 10.05
CA LEU A 168 -1.10 6.29 8.64
C LEU A 168 -1.48 7.49 7.75
N GLU A 169 -2.43 8.32 8.19
CA GLU A 169 -2.78 9.55 7.48
C GLU A 169 -1.58 10.50 7.37
N SER A 170 -0.92 10.79 8.49
CA SER A 170 0.28 11.64 8.52
C SER A 170 1.39 11.11 7.60
N TRP A 171 1.68 9.81 7.67
CA TRP A 171 2.65 9.16 6.80
C TRP A 171 2.25 9.18 5.32
N SER A 172 0.95 9.06 5.01
CA SER A 172 0.45 9.15 3.64
C SER A 172 0.58 10.55 3.06
N ILE A 173 0.42 11.59 3.89
CA ILE A 173 0.64 12.99 3.50
C ILE A 173 2.12 13.23 3.25
N GLU A 174 2.99 12.72 4.11
CA GLU A 174 4.44 12.84 3.94
C GLU A 174 4.92 12.20 2.63
N LEU A 175 4.43 10.99 2.32
CA LEU A 175 4.75 10.27 1.09
C LEU A 175 4.42 11.10 -0.16
N GLN A 176 3.29 11.80 -0.16
CA GLN A 176 2.87 12.66 -1.26
C GLN A 176 3.67 13.96 -1.36
N ARG A 177 4.13 14.50 -0.22
CA ARG A 177 4.70 15.86 -0.14
C ARG A 177 6.23 15.91 -0.21
N HIS A 178 6.93 14.85 0.18
CA HIS A 178 8.39 14.87 0.25
C HIS A 178 9.04 14.97 -1.14
N CYS A 179 8.61 14.12 -2.09
CA CYS A 179 9.05 14.13 -3.48
C CYS A 179 7.81 14.06 -4.39
N PRO A 180 7.09 15.18 -4.61
CA PRO A 180 5.83 15.18 -5.32
C PRO A 180 5.96 14.73 -6.79
N GLU A 181 7.08 15.03 -7.46
CA GLU A 181 7.35 14.57 -8.82
C GLU A 181 7.42 13.04 -8.89
N ASP A 182 8.17 12.43 -7.98
CA ASP A 182 8.35 10.98 -7.89
C ASP A 182 7.03 10.28 -7.51
N TRP A 183 6.27 10.87 -6.59
CA TRP A 183 4.93 10.42 -6.25
C TRP A 183 3.98 10.46 -7.47
N ASN A 184 3.97 11.56 -8.21
CA ASN A 184 3.12 11.72 -9.39
C ASN A 184 3.48 10.69 -10.47
N GLN A 185 4.77 10.44 -10.70
CA GLN A 185 5.24 9.39 -11.61
C GLN A 185 4.79 8.00 -11.14
N CYS A 186 4.99 7.68 -9.87
CA CYS A 186 4.60 6.40 -9.29
C CYS A 186 3.09 6.15 -9.40
N SER A 187 2.28 7.12 -8.94
CA SER A 187 0.83 7.04 -8.97
C SER A 187 0.27 6.96 -10.40
N ALA A 188 0.86 7.69 -11.36
CA ALA A 188 0.49 7.57 -12.77
C ALA A 188 0.73 6.16 -13.34
N ILE A 189 1.84 5.50 -12.96
CA ILE A 189 2.10 4.11 -13.34
C ILE A 189 1.05 3.18 -12.74
N LEU A 190 0.73 3.33 -11.45
CA LEU A 190 -0.28 2.51 -10.78
C LEU A 190 -1.65 2.67 -11.45
N VAL A 191 -2.12 3.91 -11.66
CA VAL A 191 -3.37 4.21 -12.36
C VAL A 191 -3.38 3.57 -13.74
N ARG A 192 -2.29 3.67 -14.51
CA ARG A 192 -2.20 3.08 -15.85
C ARG A 192 -2.24 1.54 -15.81
N CYS A 193 -1.62 0.90 -14.84
CA CYS A 193 -1.66 -0.54 -14.65
C CYS A 193 -3.05 -1.05 -14.23
N LEU A 194 -3.78 -0.25 -13.46
CA LEU A 194 -5.14 -0.59 -13.00
C LEU A 194 -6.17 -0.39 -14.11
N THR A 195 -6.10 0.72 -14.86
CA THR A 195 -7.06 1.08 -15.93
C THR A 195 -6.75 0.45 -17.29
N GLY A 196 -5.47 0.18 -17.57
CA GLY A 196 -4.99 -0.28 -18.87
C GLY A 196 -5.41 -1.72 -19.23
N GLY A 197 -5.69 -2.56 -18.24
CA GLY A 197 -6.23 -3.91 -18.47
C GLY A 197 -7.65 -3.88 -19.06
N ALA A 198 -8.51 -3.01 -18.53
CA ALA A 198 -9.91 -2.91 -18.93
C ALA A 198 -10.08 -2.45 -20.39
N HIS A 199 -9.22 -1.52 -20.84
CA HIS A 199 -9.29 -0.97 -22.19
C HIS A 199 -8.90 -1.98 -23.28
N ARG A 200 -7.89 -2.84 -23.01
CA ARG A 200 -7.49 -3.90 -23.96
C ARG A 200 -8.56 -4.98 -24.09
N GLN A 201 -9.24 -5.32 -22.99
CA GLN A 201 -10.30 -6.33 -23.00
C GLN A 201 -11.55 -5.86 -23.76
N LYS A 202 -11.95 -4.59 -23.60
CA LYS A 202 -13.05 -3.99 -24.38
C LYS A 202 -12.73 -3.97 -25.87
N GLN A 203 -11.51 -3.57 -26.27
CA GLN A 203 -11.12 -3.54 -27.69
C GLN A 203 -11.05 -4.93 -28.33
N ALA A 204 -10.70 -5.98 -27.58
CA ALA A 204 -10.72 -7.35 -28.08
C ALA A 204 -12.14 -7.86 -28.36
N ALA A 205 -13.14 -7.44 -27.56
CA ALA A 205 -14.54 -7.86 -27.72
C ALA A 205 -15.23 -7.25 -28.97
N PHE A 206 -14.72 -6.14 -29.51
CA PHE A 206 -15.27 -5.48 -30.71
C PHE A 206 -14.55 -5.85 -32.02
N ARG A 207 -13.56 -6.75 -31.97
CA ARG A 207 -12.94 -7.33 -33.18
C ARG A 207 -13.57 -8.70 -33.45
N VAL A 208 -14.81 -8.70 -33.92
CA VAL A 208 -15.50 -9.88 -34.47
C VAL A 208 -15.85 -9.61 -35.92
#